data_AF-A0A959G4M2-F1
#
_entry.id   AF-A0A959G4M2-F1
#
_cell.length_a   1.000
_cell.length_b   1.000
_cell.length_c   1.000
_cell.angle_alpha   90.00
_cell.angle_beta   90.00
_cell.angle_gamma   90.00
#
_symmetry.space_group_name_H-M   'P 1'
#
loop_
_entity.id
_entity.type
_entity.pdbx_description
1 polymer ?
#
loop_
_entity_poly.entity_id
_entity_poly.type
_entity_poly.pdbx_seq_one_letter_code
_entity_poly.pdbx_strand_id
1 'polypeptide(L)'
;MDNIFISNLKIKKVRHLQDFDILLSEDRKRHLLLTGKNGSGKTSLLTSLPFTGVHSVKKNNDEIIFFNDNTAATFPINEGSGNNIIHLINSNRFNNFSFSAYRELKVEKSKGVIDQISSNLKDFEKFLAKKRTEQAFLSFETGHEKEVKKISDWFGRLEISLKYLLEDDSLRLATKRIEDKVSFTLSSKVREEFDFNTLASGHSSILYVFFAIMQKMQTEGSSFDYNEPGIVIIDEIEAHLHVSLQKKILPFLTDFFPNIQFIVSTHSPFILQSLKDAVIFDLETKKRFEDFSHYSSETILETFYEIDKFSEAMKKDMITYEEMIKSKNGVHKEEILSMRKQFLEVPDIEVSYWIKDMDIKYRDKIKALLADD
;
A
#
# COMPACT_ATOMS: atom_id res chain seq x y z
N MET A 1 -5.54 24.76 -5.70
CA MET A 1 -4.21 24.43 -5.14
C MET A 1 -3.39 23.86 -6.27
N ASP A 2 -2.15 24.31 -6.41
CA ASP A 2 -1.28 23.86 -7.48
C ASP A 2 -1.03 22.36 -7.34
N ASN A 3 -1.29 21.63 -8.43
CA ASN A 3 -1.13 20.18 -8.46
C ASN A 3 0.37 19.87 -8.58
N ILE A 4 1.07 19.80 -7.45
CA ILE A 4 2.51 19.54 -7.40
C ILE A 4 2.71 18.03 -7.31
N PHE A 5 3.29 17.45 -8.35
CA PHE A 5 3.56 16.02 -8.44
C PHE A 5 4.76 15.78 -9.36
N ILE A 6 5.37 14.61 -9.21
CA ILE A 6 6.38 14.11 -10.14
C ILE A 6 5.67 13.57 -11.37
N SER A 7 6.04 14.07 -12.55
CA SER A 7 5.55 13.59 -13.84
C SER A 7 6.45 12.50 -14.43
N ASN A 8 7.75 12.53 -14.14
CA ASN A 8 8.72 11.57 -14.65
C ASN A 8 9.86 11.33 -13.67
N LEU A 9 10.32 10.08 -13.57
CA LEU A 9 11.54 9.70 -12.86
C LEU A 9 12.56 9.14 -13.85
N LYS A 10 13.73 9.76 -13.93
CA LYS A 10 14.85 9.31 -14.75
C LYS A 10 15.88 8.60 -13.89
N ILE A 11 16.19 7.35 -14.24
CA ILE A 11 17.16 6.51 -13.54
C ILE A 11 18.40 6.41 -14.42
N LYS A 12 19.50 7.06 -14.01
CA LYS A 12 20.80 6.93 -14.68
C LYS A 12 21.48 5.64 -14.21
N LYS A 13 21.74 5.53 -12.90
CA LYS A 13 22.40 4.35 -12.32
C LYS A 13 22.10 4.20 -10.83
N VAL A 14 21.42 3.12 -10.45
CA VAL A 14 21.17 2.72 -9.07
C VAL A 14 21.43 1.23 -8.93
N ARG A 15 22.56 0.84 -8.34
CA ARG A 15 23.01 -0.57 -8.33
C ARG A 15 23.06 -1.15 -9.76
N HIS A 16 22.22 -2.15 -10.05
CA HIS A 16 22.09 -2.78 -11.37
C HIS A 16 21.05 -2.10 -12.27
N LEU A 17 20.22 -1.21 -11.74
CA LEU A 17 19.23 -0.42 -12.48
C LEU A 17 19.94 0.70 -13.24
N GLN A 18 19.85 0.70 -14.57
CA GLN A 18 20.56 1.65 -15.43
C GLN A 18 19.71 2.06 -16.63
N ASP A 19 19.80 3.35 -16.96
CA ASP A 19 19.31 4.02 -18.17
C ASP A 19 17.87 3.71 -18.55
N PHE A 20 16.92 4.13 -17.71
CA PHE A 20 15.49 4.09 -18.03
C PHE A 20 14.72 5.20 -17.31
N ASP A 21 13.53 5.49 -17.85
CA ASP A 21 12.62 6.49 -17.32
C ASP A 21 11.31 5.81 -16.86
N ILE A 22 10.70 6.34 -15.81
CA ILE A 22 9.38 5.96 -15.32
C ILE A 22 8.47 7.18 -15.49
N LEU A 23 7.75 7.20 -16.61
CA LEU A 23 6.74 8.22 -16.88
C LEU A 23 5.49 7.97 -16.03
N LEU A 24 5.08 8.97 -15.24
CA LEU A 24 3.90 8.89 -14.38
C LEU A 24 2.66 9.46 -15.08
N SER A 25 2.66 10.77 -15.31
CA SER A 25 1.65 11.50 -16.08
C SER A 25 2.15 12.93 -16.31
N GLU A 26 1.77 13.53 -17.44
CA GLU A 26 2.14 14.91 -17.78
C GLU A 26 1.12 15.94 -17.27
N ASP A 27 -0.13 15.51 -17.03
CA ASP A 27 -1.29 16.38 -16.83
C ASP A 27 -1.91 16.27 -15.43
N ARG A 28 -1.74 15.13 -14.75
CA ARG A 28 -2.38 14.88 -13.46
C ARG A 28 -1.50 14.09 -12.50
N LYS A 29 -1.73 14.29 -11.20
CA LYS A 29 -1.08 13.50 -10.16
C LYS A 29 -1.51 12.04 -10.26
N ARG A 30 -0.53 11.15 -10.41
CA ARG A 30 -0.71 9.69 -10.30
C ARG A 30 0.25 9.10 -9.29
N HIS A 31 -0.20 8.10 -8.54
CA HIS A 31 0.63 7.36 -7.59
C HIS A 31 1.54 6.38 -8.34
N LEU A 32 2.72 6.08 -7.80
CA LEU A 32 3.66 5.11 -8.34
C LEU A 32 3.77 3.90 -7.39
N LEU A 33 3.53 2.70 -7.92
CA LEU A 33 3.71 1.44 -7.23
C LEU A 33 4.88 0.70 -7.89
N LEU A 34 6.02 0.67 -7.20
CA LEU A 34 7.20 -0.06 -7.61
C LEU A 34 7.08 -1.52 -7.17
N THR A 35 7.35 -2.44 -8.09
CA THR A 35 7.31 -3.87 -7.81
C THR A 35 8.48 -4.64 -8.43
N GLY A 36 8.50 -5.96 -8.23
CA GLY A 36 9.53 -6.90 -8.68
C GLY A 36 10.07 -7.75 -7.53
N LYS A 37 10.80 -8.82 -7.83
CA LYS A 37 11.31 -9.80 -6.86
C LYS A 37 12.25 -9.21 -5.80
N ASN A 38 12.52 -9.97 -4.74
CA ASN A 38 13.48 -9.59 -3.71
C ASN A 38 14.84 -9.33 -4.37
N GLY A 39 15.47 -8.21 -4.02
CA GLY A 39 16.73 -7.79 -4.64
C GLY A 39 16.60 -7.01 -5.97
N SER A 40 15.40 -6.78 -6.50
CA SER A 40 15.16 -5.98 -7.73
C SER A 40 15.56 -4.50 -7.62
N GLY A 41 16.03 -4.04 -6.46
CA GLY A 41 16.50 -2.68 -6.25
C GLY A 41 15.44 -1.68 -5.79
N LYS A 42 14.20 -2.08 -5.46
CA LYS A 42 13.12 -1.22 -4.95
C LYS A 42 13.57 -0.23 -3.86
N THR A 43 14.01 -0.75 -2.70
CA THR A 43 14.53 0.07 -1.59
C THR A 43 15.65 0.99 -2.05
N SER A 44 16.57 0.48 -2.87
CA SER A 44 17.72 1.25 -3.35
C SER A 44 17.30 2.41 -4.24
N LEU A 45 16.37 2.16 -5.16
CA LEU A 45 15.78 3.18 -6.01
C LEU A 45 15.10 4.24 -5.16
N LEU A 46 14.20 3.85 -4.25
CA LEU A 46 13.51 4.77 -3.36
C LEU A 46 14.47 5.65 -2.55
N THR A 47 15.50 5.07 -1.95
CA THR A 47 16.51 5.83 -1.18
C THR A 47 17.36 6.76 -2.05
N SER A 48 17.51 6.45 -3.35
CA SER A 48 18.32 7.23 -4.30
C SER A 48 17.58 8.38 -4.97
N LEU A 49 16.26 8.50 -4.75
CA LEU A 49 15.45 9.56 -5.37
C LEU A 49 15.94 10.95 -4.96
N PRO A 50 15.87 11.94 -5.85
CA PRO A 50 16.52 13.23 -5.66
C PRO A 50 15.71 14.17 -4.75
N PHE A 51 15.00 13.62 -3.77
CA PHE A 51 14.32 14.38 -2.72
C PHE A 51 14.53 13.74 -1.34
N THR A 52 15.47 12.79 -1.23
CA THR A 52 15.91 12.16 0.02
C THR A 52 17.25 12.71 0.54
N GLY A 53 17.85 13.76 -0.05
CA GLY A 53 19.20 14.27 0.27
C GLY A 53 19.60 15.66 -0.33
N VAL A 54 20.90 15.85 -0.66
CA VAL A 54 21.44 17.10 -1.27
C VAL A 54 21.21 17.09 -2.78
N HIS A 55 20.57 18.13 -3.32
CA HIS A 55 20.11 18.16 -4.71
C HIS A 55 20.49 19.44 -5.44
N SER A 56 20.80 19.28 -6.72
CA SER A 56 20.84 20.38 -7.68
C SER A 56 19.48 20.53 -8.33
N VAL A 57 19.06 21.77 -8.57
CA VAL A 57 17.78 22.10 -9.19
C VAL A 57 18.03 22.76 -10.53
N LYS A 58 17.39 22.25 -11.59
CA LYS A 58 17.34 22.91 -12.90
C LYS A 58 15.91 23.36 -13.17
N LYS A 59 15.73 24.63 -13.51
CA LYS A 59 14.43 25.19 -13.91
C LYS A 59 14.46 25.49 -15.41
N ASN A 60 13.49 24.94 -16.13
CA ASN A 60 13.17 25.31 -17.51
C ASN A 60 11.83 26.07 -17.53
N ASN A 61 11.35 26.48 -18.71
CA ASN A 61 10.07 27.21 -18.82
C ASN A 61 8.88 26.37 -18.33
N ASP A 62 8.88 25.07 -18.62
CA ASP A 62 7.72 24.19 -18.42
C ASP A 62 7.93 23.13 -17.32
N GLU A 63 9.12 23.05 -16.71
CA GLU A 63 9.45 22.01 -15.74
C GLU A 63 10.53 22.43 -14.71
N ILE A 64 10.48 21.80 -13.54
CA ILE A 64 11.53 21.81 -12.53
C ILE A 64 12.08 20.40 -12.39
N ILE A 65 13.41 20.26 -12.50
CA ILE A 65 14.09 18.98 -12.38
C ILE A 65 14.96 18.99 -11.12
N PHE A 66 14.66 18.08 -10.21
CA PHE A 66 15.54 17.72 -9.09
C PHE A 66 16.42 16.57 -9.53
N PHE A 67 17.72 16.66 -9.29
CA PHE A 67 18.63 15.59 -9.69
C PHE A 67 19.80 15.41 -8.73
N ASN A 68 20.35 14.20 -8.78
CA ASN A 68 21.65 13.85 -8.24
C ASN A 68 22.44 13.07 -9.33
N ASP A 69 23.57 12.48 -8.94
CA ASP A 69 24.41 11.72 -9.87
C ASP A 69 23.70 10.48 -10.45
N ASN A 70 22.73 9.93 -9.73
CA ASN A 70 22.10 8.64 -9.98
C ASN A 70 20.69 8.73 -10.57
N THR A 71 19.92 9.74 -10.20
CA THR A 71 18.49 9.89 -10.52
C THR A 71 18.10 11.34 -10.78
N ALA A 72 17.00 11.54 -11.50
CA ALA A 72 16.33 12.84 -11.64
C ALA A 72 14.80 12.68 -11.56
N ALA A 73 14.12 13.68 -11.03
CA ALA A 73 12.68 13.74 -10.90
C ALA A 73 12.18 15.05 -11.51
N THR A 74 11.23 14.94 -12.44
CA THR A 74 10.64 16.07 -13.15
C THR A 74 9.30 16.44 -12.53
N PHE A 75 9.10 17.73 -12.31
CA PHE A 75 7.86 18.34 -11.86
C PHE A 75 7.38 19.30 -12.95
N PRO A 76 6.15 19.15 -13.47
CA PRO A 76 5.61 20.07 -14.46
C PRO A 76 5.32 21.44 -13.83
N ILE A 77 5.58 22.52 -14.57
CA ILE A 77 5.19 23.88 -14.21
C ILE A 77 3.87 24.19 -14.92
N ASN A 78 2.82 24.40 -14.13
CA ASN A 78 1.59 25.04 -14.59
C ASN A 78 1.70 26.55 -14.31
N GLU A 79 0.95 27.40 -15.02
CA GLU A 79 1.01 28.86 -14.83
C GLU A 79 0.97 29.24 -13.34
N GLY A 80 2.04 29.84 -12.81
CA GLY A 80 2.17 30.26 -11.41
C GLY A 80 2.77 29.21 -10.44
N SER A 81 2.76 27.92 -10.76
CA SER A 81 3.16 26.86 -9.83
C SER A 81 4.68 26.76 -9.63
N GLY A 82 5.48 27.15 -10.63
CA GLY A 82 6.94 27.00 -10.58
C GLY A 82 7.61 27.82 -9.48
N ASN A 83 7.11 29.01 -9.17
CA ASN A 83 7.59 29.80 -8.04
C ASN A 83 7.04 29.26 -6.71
N ASN A 84 5.83 28.70 -6.70
CA ASN A 84 5.24 28.07 -5.52
C ASN A 84 5.99 26.80 -5.12
N ILE A 85 6.38 25.92 -6.06
CA ILE A 85 7.18 24.72 -5.78
C ILE A 85 8.53 25.11 -5.14
N ILE A 86 9.24 26.06 -5.74
CA ILE A 86 10.53 26.55 -5.21
C ILE A 86 10.35 27.19 -3.84
N HIS A 87 9.30 28.00 -3.66
CA HIS A 87 8.98 28.60 -2.37
C HIS A 87 8.63 27.54 -1.31
N LEU A 88 7.78 26.56 -1.63
CA LEU A 88 7.40 25.48 -0.72
C LEU A 88 8.61 24.67 -0.29
N ILE A 89 9.53 24.36 -1.22
CA ILE A 89 10.77 23.64 -0.91
C ILE A 89 11.71 24.48 -0.04
N ASN A 90 11.96 25.75 -0.41
CA ASN A 90 12.85 26.63 0.35
C ASN A 90 12.31 27.00 1.74
N SER A 91 10.99 27.02 1.91
CA SER A 91 10.32 27.29 3.19
C SER A 91 10.06 26.03 4.02
N ASN A 92 10.52 24.85 3.58
CA ASN A 92 10.21 23.55 4.19
C ASN A 92 8.69 23.29 4.35
N ARG A 93 7.86 23.90 3.50
CA ARG A 93 6.41 23.67 3.43
C ARG A 93 6.03 22.57 2.44
N PHE A 94 6.99 22.11 1.63
CA PHE A 94 6.84 20.94 0.78
C PHE A 94 7.15 19.66 1.57
N ASN A 95 6.14 18.82 1.72
CA ASN A 95 6.19 17.63 2.55
C ASN A 95 6.80 16.45 1.78
N ASN A 96 8.12 16.27 1.85
CA ASN A 96 8.84 15.12 1.28
C ASN A 96 9.26 14.13 2.35
N PHE A 97 8.72 12.91 2.31
CA PHE A 97 9.01 11.91 3.33
C PHE A 97 9.36 10.57 2.73
N SER A 98 10.37 9.91 3.31
CA SER A 98 10.67 8.51 3.05
C SER A 98 10.43 7.71 4.33
N PHE A 99 9.66 6.64 4.18
CA PHE A 99 9.46 5.61 5.18
C PHE A 99 10.07 4.32 4.64
N SER A 100 11.09 3.77 5.29
CA SER A 100 11.61 2.45 4.95
C SER A 100 10.99 1.38 5.85
N ALA A 101 10.87 0.15 5.36
CA ALA A 101 10.56 -1.03 6.19
C ALA A 101 11.53 -1.15 7.39
N TYR A 102 12.77 -0.73 7.17
CA TYR A 102 13.74 -0.38 8.21
C TYR A 102 13.46 1.03 8.73
N ARG A 103 12.51 1.16 9.65
CA ARG A 103 12.44 2.31 10.57
C ARG A 103 13.82 2.46 11.19
N GLU A 104 14.47 3.63 11.02
CA GLU A 104 15.90 3.86 11.31
C GLU A 104 16.47 2.93 12.40
N LEU A 105 17.27 1.95 11.98
CA LEU A 105 18.23 1.25 12.84
C LEU A 105 19.38 2.22 13.17
N LYS A 106 19.12 3.23 13.99
CA LYS A 106 20.17 3.66 14.91
C LYS A 106 20.19 2.63 16.02
N VAL A 107 21.20 1.77 15.99
CA VAL A 107 21.58 0.91 17.11
C VAL A 107 22.07 1.83 18.23
N GLU A 108 21.14 2.50 18.90
CA GLU A 108 21.24 2.73 20.33
C GLU A 108 20.54 1.55 20.99
N LYS A 109 21.28 0.88 21.87
CA LYS A 109 20.89 -0.38 22.51
C LYS A 109 19.45 -0.33 23.03
N SER A 110 18.70 -1.40 22.72
CA SER A 110 17.39 -1.80 23.25
C SER A 110 16.21 -0.84 23.01
N LYS A 111 15.46 -1.06 21.91
CA LYS A 111 13.98 -0.98 21.86
C LYS A 111 13.51 -1.49 20.49
N GLY A 112 12.62 -2.48 20.49
CA GLY A 112 12.17 -3.15 19.28
C GLY A 112 11.19 -2.30 18.46
N VAL A 113 10.90 -2.74 17.23
CA VAL A 113 9.88 -2.16 16.33
C VAL A 113 8.52 -2.00 17.04
N ILE A 114 8.17 -2.95 17.92
CA ILE A 114 6.94 -2.95 18.71
C ILE A 114 6.93 -1.80 19.74
N ASP A 115 8.07 -1.50 20.36
CA ASP A 115 8.19 -0.41 21.34
C ASP A 115 8.00 0.96 20.68
N GLN A 116 8.54 1.14 19.46
CA GLN A 116 8.36 2.36 18.67
C GLN A 116 6.92 2.58 18.21
N ILE A 117 6.21 1.52 17.79
CA ILE A 117 4.77 1.60 17.45
C ILE A 117 4.00 2.03 18.70
N SER A 118 4.28 1.39 19.82
CA SER A 118 3.56 1.64 21.08
C SER A 118 3.80 3.06 21.59
N SER A 119 5.04 3.58 21.49
CA SER A 119 5.32 4.98 21.84
C SER A 119 4.63 5.96 20.89
N ASN A 120 4.63 5.67 19.59
CA ASN A 120 4.02 6.54 18.58
C ASN A 120 2.49 6.58 18.71
N LEU A 121 1.84 5.46 19.03
CA LEU A 121 0.40 5.43 19.32
C LEU A 121 0.03 6.23 20.56
N LYS A 122 0.86 6.18 21.61
CA LYS A 122 0.69 7.07 22.77
C LYS A 122 0.81 8.54 22.39
N ASP A 123 1.74 8.87 21.50
CA ASP A 123 1.89 10.24 21.01
C ASP A 123 0.74 10.66 20.09
N PHE A 124 0.17 9.72 19.33
CA PHE A 124 -1.07 9.93 18.58
C PHE A 124 -2.24 10.22 19.52
N GLU A 125 -2.42 9.43 20.58
CA GLU A 125 -3.48 9.67 21.55
C GLU A 125 -3.31 11.03 22.26
N LYS A 126 -2.09 11.38 22.68
CA LYS A 126 -1.79 12.70 23.24
C LYS A 126 -2.09 13.83 22.25
N PHE A 127 -1.81 13.60 20.97
CA PHE A 127 -2.12 14.54 19.92
C PHE A 127 -3.63 14.78 19.79
N LEU A 128 -4.42 13.71 19.76
CA LEU A 128 -5.88 13.79 19.75
C LEU A 128 -6.38 14.53 21.00
N ALA A 129 -5.82 14.23 22.17
CA ALA A 129 -6.16 14.87 23.44
C ALA A 129 -5.89 16.37 23.41
N LYS A 130 -4.71 16.78 22.95
CA LYS A 130 -4.36 18.20 22.76
C LYS A 130 -5.37 18.89 21.86
N LYS A 131 -5.75 18.29 20.73
CA LYS A 131 -6.68 18.88 19.77
C LYS A 131 -8.11 18.96 20.26
N ARG A 132 -8.56 17.97 21.04
CA ARG A 132 -9.89 18.03 21.66
C ARG A 132 -9.96 19.08 22.77
N THR A 133 -8.89 19.25 23.54
CA THR A 133 -8.78 20.34 24.53
C THR A 133 -8.77 21.71 23.85
N GLU A 134 -8.01 21.87 22.76
CA GLU A 134 -7.99 23.09 21.95
C GLU A 134 -9.39 23.41 21.40
N GLN A 135 -10.11 22.41 20.87
CA GLN A 135 -11.49 22.58 20.41
C GLN A 135 -12.42 23.06 21.53
N ALA A 136 -12.32 22.44 22.72
CA ALA A 136 -13.14 22.81 23.86
C ALA A 136 -12.85 24.25 24.32
N PHE A 137 -11.58 24.64 24.38
CA PHE A 137 -11.18 26.00 24.75
C PHE A 137 -11.72 27.04 23.76
N LEU A 138 -11.49 26.84 22.46
CA LEU A 138 -11.96 27.74 21.40
C LEU A 138 -13.49 27.84 21.35
N SER A 139 -14.22 26.81 21.80
CA SER A 139 -15.69 26.84 21.83
C SER A 139 -16.27 27.83 22.85
N PHE A 140 -15.48 28.28 23.83
CA PHE A 140 -15.88 29.31 24.79
C PHE A 140 -15.51 30.72 24.35
N GLU A 141 -14.65 30.88 23.34
CA GLU A 141 -14.20 32.18 22.83
C GLU A 141 -15.04 32.63 21.62
N THR A 142 -15.40 33.91 21.54
CA THR A 142 -16.15 34.44 20.39
C THR A 142 -15.25 34.60 19.17
N GLY A 143 -15.72 34.21 17.98
CA GLY A 143 -15.00 34.42 16.71
C GLY A 143 -14.15 33.25 16.22
N HIS A 144 -14.19 32.11 16.93
CA HIS A 144 -13.45 30.88 16.57
C HIS A 144 -14.36 29.75 16.05
N GLU A 145 -15.59 30.06 15.61
CA GLU A 145 -16.55 29.04 15.17
C GLU A 145 -16.03 28.24 13.96
N LYS A 146 -15.23 28.88 13.09
CA LYS A 146 -14.62 28.24 11.93
C LYS A 146 -13.55 27.22 12.34
N GLU A 147 -12.68 27.56 13.29
CA GLU A 147 -11.65 26.67 13.81
C GLU A 147 -12.25 25.49 14.56
N VAL A 148 -13.26 25.73 15.41
CA VAL A 148 -13.99 24.68 16.12
C VAL A 148 -14.62 23.70 15.14
N LYS A 149 -15.26 24.22 14.07
CA LYS A 149 -15.84 23.39 13.02
C LYS A 149 -14.77 22.58 12.27
N LYS A 150 -13.64 23.17 11.89
CA LYS A 150 -12.53 22.46 11.24
C LYS A 150 -12.03 21.28 12.07
N ILE A 151 -11.84 21.47 13.38
CA ILE A 151 -11.43 20.39 14.27
C ILE A 151 -12.52 19.31 14.35
N SER A 152 -13.80 19.71 14.45
CA SER A 152 -14.93 18.78 14.45
C SER A 152 -15.01 17.93 13.19
N ASP A 153 -14.95 18.57 12.02
CA ASP A 153 -15.04 17.90 10.72
C ASP A 153 -13.88 16.93 10.53
N TRP A 154 -12.67 17.29 10.98
CA TRP A 154 -11.52 16.40 10.97
C TRP A 154 -11.69 15.17 11.87
N PHE A 155 -12.20 15.33 13.09
CA PHE A 155 -12.49 14.17 13.95
C PHE A 155 -13.58 13.26 13.34
N GLY A 156 -14.56 13.85 12.65
CA GLY A 156 -15.55 13.09 11.87
C GLY A 156 -14.92 12.28 10.74
N ARG A 157 -14.00 12.88 9.97
CA ARG A 157 -13.21 12.17 8.94
C ARG A 157 -12.35 11.06 9.53
N LEU A 158 -11.71 11.31 10.67
CA LEU A 158 -10.93 10.30 11.38
C LEU A 158 -11.82 9.11 11.80
N GLU A 159 -12.98 9.34 12.39
CA GLU A 159 -13.90 8.26 12.77
C GLU A 159 -14.35 7.44 11.55
N ILE A 160 -14.73 8.09 10.44
CA ILE A 160 -15.09 7.41 9.19
C ILE A 160 -13.93 6.54 8.68
N SER A 161 -12.72 7.06 8.74
CA SER A 161 -11.54 6.34 8.29
C SER A 161 -11.21 5.15 9.19
N LEU A 162 -11.37 5.30 10.51
CA LEU A 162 -11.19 4.21 11.47
C LEU A 162 -12.23 3.09 11.27
N LYS A 163 -13.49 3.43 10.94
CA LYS A 163 -14.50 2.43 10.56
C LYS A 163 -14.07 1.62 9.35
N TYR A 164 -13.57 2.29 8.33
CA TYR A 164 -13.10 1.64 7.10
C TYR A 164 -11.92 0.69 7.38
N LEU A 165 -10.92 1.14 8.15
CA LEU A 165 -9.74 0.36 8.49
C LEU A 165 -10.06 -0.83 9.41
N LEU A 166 -10.91 -0.63 10.42
CA LEU A 166 -11.28 -1.66 11.41
C LEU A 166 -12.43 -2.56 10.95
N GLU A 167 -12.99 -2.28 9.77
CA GLU A 167 -14.07 -3.05 9.12
C GLU A 167 -15.35 -3.09 9.98
N ASP A 168 -15.66 -1.96 10.62
CA ASP A 168 -16.78 -1.86 11.55
C ASP A 168 -17.50 -0.51 11.38
N ASP A 169 -18.61 -0.53 10.65
CA ASP A 169 -19.44 0.67 10.39
C ASP A 169 -20.09 1.23 11.66
N SER A 170 -20.21 0.40 12.69
CA SER A 170 -20.80 0.77 13.98
C SER A 170 -19.80 1.41 14.94
N LEU A 171 -18.51 1.40 14.59
CA LEU A 171 -17.44 1.98 15.40
C LEU A 171 -17.73 3.46 15.71
N ARG A 172 -17.40 3.86 16.93
CA ARG A 172 -17.48 5.23 17.43
C ARG A 172 -16.18 5.59 18.11
N LEU A 173 -15.68 6.80 17.84
CA LEU A 173 -14.55 7.37 18.55
C LEU A 173 -15.08 8.24 19.68
N ALA A 174 -15.04 7.71 20.90
CA ALA A 174 -15.46 8.42 22.09
C ALA A 174 -14.28 9.15 22.74
N THR A 175 -14.56 10.32 23.31
CA THR A 175 -13.64 11.02 24.18
C THR A 175 -14.09 10.81 25.62
N LYS A 176 -13.15 10.42 26.49
CA LYS A 176 -13.38 10.27 27.93
C LYS A 176 -12.43 11.17 28.72
N ARG A 177 -12.86 11.52 29.92
CA ARG A 177 -11.98 12.12 30.93
C ARG A 177 -11.64 11.04 31.94
N ILE A 178 -10.39 10.65 31.98
CA ILE A 178 -9.86 9.72 33.00
C ILE A 178 -8.97 10.56 33.90
N GLU A 179 -9.39 10.72 35.16
CA GLU A 179 -8.80 11.67 36.11
C GLU A 179 -8.79 13.10 35.52
N ASP A 180 -7.60 13.65 35.25
CA ASP A 180 -7.38 14.97 34.65
C ASP A 180 -6.85 14.91 33.22
N LYS A 181 -6.95 13.75 32.55
CA LYS A 181 -6.49 13.57 31.18
C LYS A 181 -7.67 13.27 30.24
N VAL A 182 -7.64 13.93 29.09
CA VAL A 182 -8.50 13.57 27.95
C VAL A 182 -7.90 12.31 27.32
N SER A 183 -8.69 11.25 27.25
CA SER A 183 -8.35 9.99 26.61
C SER A 183 -9.36 9.64 25.52
N PHE A 184 -8.97 8.71 24.65
CA PHE A 184 -9.82 8.24 23.55
C PHE A 184 -10.06 6.76 23.65
N THR A 185 -11.31 6.39 23.39
CA THR A 185 -11.73 5.01 23.32
C THR A 185 -12.53 4.76 22.06
N LEU A 186 -12.43 3.53 21.59
CA LEU A 186 -13.13 3.00 20.47
C LEU A 186 -14.15 2.01 21.00
N SER A 187 -15.40 2.16 20.57
CA SER A 187 -16.46 1.20 20.90
C SER A 187 -17.29 0.90 19.65
N SER A 188 -17.93 -0.24 19.65
CA SER A 188 -18.81 -0.68 18.56
C SER A 188 -20.01 -1.43 19.14
N LYS A 189 -20.94 -1.87 18.29
CA LYS A 189 -22.03 -2.74 18.74
C LYS A 189 -21.57 -4.15 19.12
N VAL A 190 -20.44 -4.60 18.60
CA VAL A 190 -20.00 -6.01 18.65
C VAL A 190 -18.80 -6.20 19.59
N ARG A 191 -18.00 -5.14 19.79
CA ARG A 191 -16.80 -5.15 20.64
C ARG A 191 -17.02 -4.25 21.85
N GLU A 192 -16.56 -4.74 22.99
CA GLU A 192 -16.36 -3.93 24.18
C GLU A 192 -15.46 -2.74 23.89
N GLU A 193 -15.48 -1.76 24.77
CA GLU A 193 -14.68 -0.56 24.62
C GLU A 193 -13.19 -0.84 24.76
N PHE A 194 -12.39 -0.29 23.85
CA PHE A 194 -10.94 -0.49 23.79
C PHE A 194 -10.22 0.82 23.42
N ASP A 195 -8.89 0.88 23.57
CA ASP A 195 -8.08 2.05 23.24
C ASP A 195 -7.15 1.79 22.03
N PHE A 196 -6.35 2.78 21.65
CA PHE A 196 -5.40 2.59 20.54
C PHE A 196 -4.25 1.63 20.87
N ASN A 197 -3.92 1.42 22.15
CA ASN A 197 -2.83 0.56 22.58
C ASN A 197 -3.18 -0.94 22.51
N THR A 198 -4.47 -1.28 22.52
CA THR A 198 -4.96 -2.66 22.40
C THR A 198 -5.27 -3.09 20.96
N LEU A 199 -5.01 -2.21 19.98
CA LEU A 199 -5.16 -2.54 18.57
C LEU A 199 -4.21 -3.66 18.14
N ALA A 200 -4.71 -4.54 17.28
CA ALA A 200 -3.87 -5.58 16.66
C ALA A 200 -2.74 -4.95 15.82
N SER A 201 -1.59 -5.62 15.78
CA SER A 201 -0.32 -5.11 15.23
C SER A 201 -0.42 -4.54 13.80
N GLY A 202 -1.25 -5.13 12.94
CA GLY A 202 -1.50 -4.63 11.59
C GLY A 202 -2.15 -3.24 11.58
N HIS A 203 -3.22 -3.04 12.36
CA HIS A 203 -3.91 -1.74 12.46
C HIS A 203 -2.99 -0.67 13.07
N SER A 204 -2.25 -1.05 14.11
CA SER A 204 -1.25 -0.20 14.76
C SER A 204 -0.17 0.28 13.80
N SER A 205 0.25 -0.57 12.85
CA SER A 205 1.24 -0.20 11.82
C SER A 205 0.70 0.80 10.81
N ILE A 206 -0.58 0.70 10.44
CA ILE A 206 -1.24 1.70 9.58
C ILE A 206 -1.35 3.04 10.30
N LEU A 207 -1.82 3.03 11.55
CA LEU A 207 -1.96 4.25 12.35
C LEU A 207 -0.61 4.92 12.61
N TYR A 208 0.47 4.13 12.75
CA TYR A 208 1.82 4.66 12.80
C TYR A 208 2.19 5.44 11.54
N VAL A 209 2.02 4.85 10.35
CA VAL A 209 2.33 5.53 9.08
C VAL A 209 1.47 6.78 8.91
N PHE A 210 0.18 6.65 9.18
CA PHE A 210 -0.79 7.73 9.16
C PHE A 210 -0.37 8.90 10.04
N PHE A 211 -0.09 8.63 11.32
CA PHE A 211 0.28 9.67 12.27
C PHE A 211 1.65 10.27 11.93
N ALA A 212 2.60 9.46 11.46
CA ALA A 212 3.90 9.96 11.04
C ALA A 212 3.79 10.91 9.83
N ILE A 213 2.90 10.65 8.87
CA ILE A 213 2.59 11.60 7.79
C ILE A 213 1.99 12.88 8.39
N MET A 214 0.98 12.76 9.27
CA MET A 214 0.35 13.92 9.91
C MET A 214 1.33 14.80 10.67
N GLN A 215 2.20 14.21 11.50
CA GLN A 215 3.17 14.96 12.31
C GLN A 215 4.11 15.77 11.42
N LYS A 216 4.52 15.20 10.30
CA LYS A 216 5.45 15.86 9.40
C LYS A 216 4.78 16.92 8.53
N MET A 217 3.49 16.78 8.24
CA MET A 217 2.70 17.86 7.60
C MET A 217 2.48 19.05 8.53
N GLN A 218 2.55 18.86 9.84
CA GLN A 218 2.43 19.96 10.79
C GLN A 218 3.72 20.76 10.85
N THR A 219 3.69 21.96 10.26
CA THR A 219 4.70 22.98 10.49
C THR A 219 4.27 23.87 11.66
N GLU A 220 5.20 24.52 12.34
CA GLU A 220 4.86 25.44 13.43
C GLU A 220 3.90 26.53 12.92
N GLY A 221 2.67 26.54 13.46
CA GLY A 221 1.62 27.48 13.07
C GLY A 221 0.69 27.03 11.94
N SER A 222 0.86 25.82 11.37
CA SER A 222 -0.06 25.31 10.34
C SER A 222 -1.45 25.03 10.91
N SER A 223 -2.49 25.41 10.15
CA SER A 223 -3.88 25.06 10.44
C SER A 223 -4.05 23.54 10.50
N PHE A 224 -5.10 23.08 11.20
CA PHE A 224 -5.52 21.66 11.26
C PHE A 224 -6.14 21.19 9.94
N ASP A 225 -5.41 21.39 8.84
CA ASP A 225 -5.79 21.07 7.47
C ASP A 225 -4.68 20.21 6.86
N TYR A 226 -5.02 18.98 6.49
CA TYR A 226 -4.09 17.99 5.91
C TYR A 226 -4.24 17.92 4.39
N ASN A 227 -4.58 19.05 3.78
CA ASN A 227 -4.82 19.19 2.34
C ASN A 227 -3.63 19.84 1.60
N GLU A 228 -2.45 19.87 2.20
CA GLU A 228 -1.24 20.42 1.57
C GLU A 228 -0.63 19.42 0.57
N PRO A 229 -0.04 19.90 -0.55
CA PRO A 229 0.65 19.05 -1.49
C PRO A 229 1.94 18.46 -0.90
N GLY A 230 2.27 17.24 -1.30
CA GLY A 230 3.49 16.57 -0.84
C GLY A 230 3.75 15.26 -1.55
N ILE A 231 4.94 14.70 -1.33
CA ILE A 231 5.33 13.39 -1.85
C ILE A 231 5.72 12.50 -0.68
N VAL A 232 5.06 11.35 -0.61
CA VAL A 232 5.33 10.33 0.41
C VAL A 232 5.88 9.09 -0.28
N ILE A 233 7.11 8.74 0.08
CA ILE A 233 7.77 7.49 -0.28
C ILE A 233 7.56 6.48 0.84
N ILE A 234 7.09 5.28 0.52
CA ILE A 234 6.98 4.18 1.49
C ILE A 234 7.57 2.91 0.88
N ASP A 235 8.61 2.37 1.48
CA ASP A 235 9.17 1.07 1.14
C ASP A 235 8.40 -0.04 1.87
N GLU A 236 8.03 -1.09 1.14
CA GLU A 236 7.25 -2.25 1.62
C GLU A 236 6.04 -1.81 2.45
N ILE A 237 5.13 -1.08 1.79
CA ILE A 237 3.93 -0.53 2.45
C ILE A 237 3.07 -1.61 3.13
N GLU A 238 3.15 -2.85 2.66
CA GLU A 238 2.45 -4.00 3.23
C GLU A 238 3.13 -4.64 4.46
N ALA A 239 4.33 -4.19 4.86
CA ALA A 239 5.12 -4.86 5.88
C ALA A 239 4.31 -5.04 7.19
N HIS A 240 4.21 -6.30 7.64
CA HIS A 240 3.45 -6.72 8.82
C HIS A 240 1.92 -6.45 8.76
N LEU A 241 1.35 -6.18 7.58
CA LEU A 241 -0.09 -6.03 7.40
C LEU A 241 -0.76 -7.35 6.99
N HIS A 242 -1.91 -7.64 7.59
CA HIS A 242 -2.78 -8.72 7.14
C HIS A 242 -3.39 -8.39 5.76
N VAL A 243 -3.75 -9.39 4.96
CA VAL A 243 -4.22 -9.24 3.57
C VAL A 243 -5.36 -8.23 3.43
N SER A 244 -6.35 -8.22 4.33
CA SER A 244 -7.45 -7.24 4.26
C SER A 244 -6.94 -5.80 4.35
N LEU A 245 -6.00 -5.56 5.28
CA LEU A 245 -5.40 -4.24 5.49
C LEU A 245 -4.51 -3.81 4.30
N GLN A 246 -3.86 -4.74 3.62
CA GLN A 246 -3.10 -4.45 2.40
C GLN A 246 -4.01 -3.86 1.31
N LYS A 247 -5.24 -4.36 1.17
CA LYS A 247 -6.21 -3.81 0.20
C LYS A 247 -6.70 -2.40 0.58
N LYS A 248 -6.55 -2.00 1.84
CA LYS A 248 -7.17 -0.79 2.42
C LYS A 248 -6.20 0.34 2.69
N ILE A 249 -4.92 0.06 2.95
CA ILE A 249 -3.95 1.07 3.39
C ILE A 249 -3.80 2.22 2.40
N LEU A 250 -3.61 1.93 1.11
CA LEU A 250 -3.46 2.98 0.09
C LEU A 250 -4.75 3.77 -0.14
N PRO A 251 -5.94 3.14 -0.33
CA PRO A 251 -7.20 3.87 -0.37
C PRO A 251 -7.40 4.80 0.83
N PHE A 252 -7.14 4.30 2.04
CA PHE A 252 -7.24 5.09 3.26
C PHE A 252 -6.28 6.30 3.25
N LEU A 253 -5.01 6.10 2.92
CA LEU A 253 -4.03 7.19 2.89
C LEU A 253 -4.33 8.22 1.79
N THR A 254 -4.75 7.77 0.60
CA THR A 254 -5.09 8.66 -0.52
C THR A 254 -6.38 9.46 -0.31
N ASP A 255 -7.38 8.87 0.37
CA ASP A 255 -8.61 9.57 0.75
C ASP A 255 -8.35 10.61 1.87
N PHE A 256 -7.52 10.25 2.84
CA PHE A 256 -7.22 11.17 3.94
C PHE A 256 -6.32 12.33 3.51
N PHE A 257 -5.31 12.05 2.65
CA PHE A 257 -4.33 13.01 2.13
C PHE A 257 -4.46 13.19 0.61
N PRO A 258 -5.55 13.84 0.12
CA PRO A 258 -5.89 13.87 -1.30
C PRO A 258 -4.91 14.66 -2.17
N ASN A 259 -4.03 15.48 -1.59
CA ASN A 259 -3.01 16.25 -2.33
C ASN A 259 -1.59 15.65 -2.22
N ILE A 260 -1.44 14.52 -1.53
CA ILE A 260 -0.17 13.79 -1.49
C ILE A 260 -0.04 12.84 -2.68
N GLN A 261 1.11 12.83 -3.35
CA GLN A 261 1.51 11.77 -4.28
C GLN A 261 2.25 10.69 -3.50
N PHE A 262 1.87 9.43 -3.72
CA PHE A 262 2.47 8.29 -3.05
C PHE A 262 3.37 7.56 -4.03
N ILE A 263 4.61 7.30 -3.63
CA ILE A 263 5.59 6.48 -4.35
C ILE A 263 5.93 5.31 -3.43
N VAL A 264 5.34 4.16 -3.69
CA VAL A 264 5.43 3.03 -2.77
C VAL A 264 6.12 1.85 -3.43
N SER A 265 6.85 1.07 -2.65
CA SER A 265 7.30 -0.25 -3.09
C SER A 265 6.44 -1.33 -2.46
N THR A 266 6.18 -2.39 -3.22
CA THR A 266 5.41 -3.53 -2.74
C THR A 266 5.74 -4.82 -3.51
N HIS A 267 5.62 -5.93 -2.80
CA HIS A 267 5.56 -7.29 -3.36
C HIS A 267 4.14 -7.84 -3.38
N SER A 268 3.21 -7.15 -2.73
CA SER A 268 1.86 -7.65 -2.55
C SER A 268 0.98 -7.35 -3.78
N PRO A 269 0.41 -8.37 -4.45
CA PRO A 269 -0.59 -8.14 -5.50
C PRO A 269 -1.82 -7.41 -4.95
N PHE A 270 -2.11 -7.52 -3.66
CA PHE A 270 -3.24 -6.83 -3.02
C PHE A 270 -3.04 -5.32 -2.94
N ILE A 271 -1.81 -4.85 -2.78
CA ILE A 271 -1.48 -3.42 -2.85
C ILE A 271 -1.57 -2.94 -4.30
N LEU A 272 -1.05 -3.72 -5.24
CA LEU A 272 -1.08 -3.35 -6.67
C LEU A 272 -2.49 -3.13 -7.21
N GLN A 273 -3.48 -3.91 -6.76
CA GLN A 273 -4.88 -3.75 -7.13
C GLN A 273 -5.66 -2.75 -6.26
N SER A 274 -5.04 -2.14 -5.23
CA SER A 274 -5.78 -1.37 -4.22
C SER A 274 -6.18 0.03 -4.69
N LEU A 275 -5.46 0.61 -5.66
CA LEU A 275 -5.74 1.94 -6.19
C LEU A 275 -6.15 1.86 -7.66
N LYS A 276 -7.15 2.66 -8.02
CA LYS A 276 -7.45 2.99 -9.42
C LYS A 276 -6.46 4.04 -9.92
N ASP A 277 -6.19 4.02 -11.22
CA ASP A 277 -5.40 5.05 -11.89
C ASP A 277 -3.97 5.26 -11.33
N ALA A 278 -3.37 4.21 -10.79
CA ALA A 278 -1.97 4.25 -10.37
C ALA A 278 -1.04 3.65 -11.42
N VAL A 279 0.18 4.19 -11.51
CA VAL A 279 1.23 3.66 -12.37
C VAL A 279 1.95 2.55 -11.63
N ILE A 280 2.01 1.38 -12.23
CA ILE A 280 2.72 0.23 -11.68
C ILE A 280 3.98 0.02 -12.52
N PHE A 281 5.12 -0.09 -11.87
CA PHE A 281 6.39 -0.29 -12.55
C PHE A 281 7.12 -1.48 -11.96
N ASP A 282 7.33 -2.51 -12.77
CA ASP A 282 8.15 -3.65 -12.39
C ASP A 282 9.62 -3.37 -12.70
N LEU A 283 10.44 -3.31 -11.65
CA LEU A 283 11.87 -3.05 -11.75
C LEU A 283 12.67 -4.23 -12.34
N GLU A 284 12.12 -5.44 -12.32
CA GLU A 284 12.79 -6.62 -12.90
C GLU A 284 12.67 -6.61 -14.42
N THR A 285 11.45 -6.52 -14.94
CA THR A 285 11.20 -6.51 -16.38
C THR A 285 11.32 -5.12 -17.02
N LYS A 286 11.45 -4.06 -16.21
CA LYS A 286 11.39 -2.64 -16.62
C LYS A 286 10.10 -2.30 -17.38
N LYS A 287 9.01 -3.02 -17.09
CA LYS A 287 7.71 -2.81 -17.71
C LYS A 287 6.87 -1.89 -16.86
N ARG A 288 6.21 -0.96 -17.56
CA ARG A 288 5.19 -0.08 -17.01
C ARG A 288 3.82 -0.67 -17.31
N PHE A 289 2.99 -0.75 -16.28
CA PHE A 289 1.62 -1.19 -16.37
C PHE A 289 0.69 -0.06 -15.92
N GLU A 290 -0.50 -0.06 -16.53
CA GLU A 290 -1.58 0.81 -16.16
C GLU A 290 -2.56 0.01 -15.31
N ASP A 291 -2.85 0.49 -14.11
CA ASP A 291 -4.02 0.13 -13.31
C ASP A 291 -4.34 -1.37 -13.17
N PHE A 292 -3.97 -1.97 -12.03
CA PHE A 292 -4.35 -3.34 -11.68
C PHE A 292 -5.66 -3.47 -10.90
N SER A 293 -6.43 -2.40 -10.70
CA SER A 293 -7.67 -2.44 -9.90
C SER A 293 -8.76 -3.35 -10.47
N HIS A 294 -8.67 -3.70 -11.76
CA HIS A 294 -9.58 -4.63 -12.44
C HIS A 294 -9.03 -6.07 -12.58
N TYR A 295 -7.81 -6.32 -12.09
CA TYR A 295 -7.18 -7.64 -12.16
C TYR A 295 -7.39 -8.39 -10.84
N SER A 296 -7.58 -9.71 -10.92
CA SER A 296 -7.52 -10.54 -9.71
C SER A 296 -6.08 -10.66 -9.24
N SER A 297 -5.88 -10.86 -7.94
CA SER A 297 -4.54 -11.07 -7.38
C SER A 297 -3.84 -12.28 -8.00
N GLU A 298 -4.62 -13.29 -8.37
CA GLU A 298 -4.19 -14.50 -9.06
C GLU A 298 -3.67 -14.19 -10.49
N THR A 299 -4.40 -13.42 -11.28
CA THR A 299 -3.93 -12.97 -12.60
C THR A 299 -2.63 -12.15 -12.49
N ILE A 300 -2.51 -11.31 -11.44
CA ILE A 300 -1.28 -10.56 -11.18
C ILE A 300 -0.10 -11.52 -10.92
N LEU A 301 -0.29 -12.51 -10.06
CA LEU A 301 0.72 -13.53 -9.73
C LEU A 301 1.17 -14.34 -10.94
N GLU A 302 0.23 -14.79 -11.75
CA GLU A 302 0.54 -15.64 -12.91
C GLU A 302 1.12 -14.87 -14.08
N THR A 303 0.41 -13.83 -14.51
CA THR A 303 0.69 -13.19 -15.80
C THR A 303 1.87 -12.24 -15.70
N PHE A 304 2.08 -11.63 -14.52
CA PHE A 304 3.07 -10.59 -14.34
C PHE A 304 4.27 -11.03 -13.52
N TYR A 305 4.08 -11.95 -12.57
CA TYR A 305 5.20 -12.53 -11.82
C TYR A 305 5.63 -13.92 -12.31
N GLU A 306 4.94 -14.49 -13.31
CA GLU A 306 5.21 -15.84 -13.84
C GLU A 306 5.21 -16.89 -12.72
N ILE A 307 4.38 -16.69 -11.69
CA ILE A 307 4.23 -17.62 -10.58
C ILE A 307 3.23 -18.69 -11.00
N ASP A 308 3.67 -19.93 -10.98
CA ASP A 308 2.78 -21.06 -11.22
C ASP A 308 1.73 -21.19 -10.13
N LYS A 309 0.49 -21.43 -10.58
CA LYS A 309 -0.68 -21.63 -9.72
C LYS A 309 -0.59 -22.89 -8.88
N PHE A 310 -0.03 -23.94 -9.48
CA PHE A 310 0.07 -25.26 -8.87
C PHE A 310 1.46 -25.45 -8.26
N SER A 311 1.49 -26.09 -7.10
CA SER A 311 2.75 -26.56 -6.52
C SER A 311 3.42 -27.56 -7.46
N GLU A 312 4.75 -27.68 -7.35
CA GLU A 312 5.51 -28.67 -8.13
C GLU A 312 5.00 -30.11 -7.93
N ALA A 313 4.53 -30.43 -6.71
CA ALA A 313 3.90 -31.72 -6.42
C ALA A 313 2.61 -31.92 -7.21
N MET A 314 1.69 -30.94 -7.17
CA MET A 314 0.43 -31.00 -7.90
C MET A 314 0.67 -31.09 -9.41
N LYS A 315 1.60 -30.29 -9.97
CA LYS A 315 1.98 -30.38 -11.39
C LYS A 315 2.47 -31.77 -11.77
N LYS A 316 3.34 -32.35 -10.94
CA LYS A 316 3.88 -33.69 -11.18
C LYS A 316 2.77 -34.74 -11.18
N ASP A 317 1.82 -34.65 -10.25
CA ASP A 317 0.68 -35.57 -10.18
C ASP A 317 -0.24 -35.40 -11.40
N MET A 318 -0.51 -34.16 -11.82
CA MET A 318 -1.31 -33.87 -13.01
C MET A 318 -0.67 -34.42 -14.30
N ILE A 319 0.65 -34.24 -14.46
CA ILE A 319 1.41 -34.81 -15.59
C ILE A 319 1.36 -36.34 -15.56
N THR A 320 1.63 -36.93 -14.40
CA THR A 320 1.62 -38.39 -14.21
C THR A 320 0.26 -38.97 -14.58
N TYR A 321 -0.82 -38.36 -14.11
CA TYR A 321 -2.18 -38.75 -14.45
C TYR A 321 -2.46 -38.64 -15.96
N GLU A 322 -2.05 -37.53 -16.59
CA GLU A 322 -2.25 -37.35 -18.02
C GLU A 322 -1.45 -38.38 -18.85
N GLU A 323 -0.25 -38.75 -18.42
CA GLU A 323 0.55 -39.80 -19.07
C GLU A 323 -0.09 -41.19 -18.91
N MET A 324 -0.57 -41.53 -17.72
CA MET A 324 -1.26 -42.79 -17.45
C MET A 324 -2.56 -42.92 -18.25
N ILE A 325 -3.33 -41.84 -18.36
CA ILE A 325 -4.57 -41.86 -19.15
C ILE A 325 -4.32 -41.85 -20.66
N LYS A 326 -3.17 -41.35 -21.14
CA LYS A 326 -2.74 -41.46 -22.54
C LYS A 326 -2.21 -42.86 -22.89
N SER A 327 -1.58 -43.55 -21.94
CA SER A 327 -0.98 -44.88 -22.13
C SER A 327 -1.99 -45.89 -22.69
N LYS A 328 -1.59 -46.71 -23.68
CA LYS A 328 -2.45 -47.76 -24.26
C LYS A 328 -2.48 -49.06 -23.43
N ASN A 329 -1.64 -49.17 -22.40
CA ASN A 329 -1.49 -50.39 -21.61
C ASN A 329 -2.40 -50.35 -20.38
N GLY A 330 -3.27 -51.34 -20.22
CA GLY A 330 -4.28 -51.45 -19.16
C GLY A 330 -3.77 -51.76 -17.75
N VAL A 331 -2.50 -51.45 -17.43
CA VAL A 331 -1.84 -51.87 -16.18
C VAL A 331 -2.13 -50.93 -15.00
N HIS A 332 -2.65 -49.72 -15.24
CA HIS A 332 -2.79 -48.67 -14.21
C HIS A 332 -4.24 -48.33 -13.82
N LYS A 333 -5.22 -49.24 -13.99
CA LYS A 333 -6.65 -48.93 -13.73
C LYS A 333 -6.88 -48.38 -12.32
N GLU A 334 -6.45 -49.11 -11.28
CA GLU A 334 -6.65 -48.73 -9.87
C GLU A 334 -5.95 -47.41 -9.53
N GLU A 335 -4.75 -47.21 -10.04
CA GLU A 335 -3.95 -46.00 -9.81
C GLU A 335 -4.59 -44.76 -10.47
N ILE A 336 -5.07 -44.89 -11.72
CA ILE A 336 -5.80 -43.82 -12.42
C ILE A 336 -7.09 -43.45 -11.67
N LEU A 337 -7.88 -44.44 -11.23
CA LEU A 337 -9.12 -44.19 -10.50
C LEU A 337 -8.86 -43.55 -9.13
N SER A 338 -7.82 -43.99 -8.43
CA SER A 338 -7.38 -43.41 -7.16
C SER A 338 -6.97 -41.94 -7.33
N MET A 339 -6.08 -41.64 -8.27
CA MET A 339 -5.66 -40.26 -8.55
C MET A 339 -6.82 -39.39 -9.02
N ARG A 340 -7.70 -39.91 -9.89
CA ARG A 340 -8.91 -39.18 -10.33
C ARG A 340 -9.79 -38.81 -9.13
N LYS A 341 -10.00 -39.73 -8.20
CA LYS A 341 -10.77 -39.48 -6.97
C LYS A 341 -10.09 -38.41 -6.13
N GLN A 342 -8.76 -38.47 -5.96
CA GLN A 342 -8.00 -37.44 -5.25
C GLN A 342 -8.21 -36.06 -5.86
N PHE A 343 -8.10 -35.90 -7.18
CA PHE A 343 -8.32 -34.61 -7.84
C PHE A 343 -9.76 -34.09 -7.68
N LEU A 344 -10.76 -34.97 -7.68
CA LEU A 344 -12.16 -34.59 -7.45
C LEU A 344 -12.45 -34.16 -6.01
N GLU A 345 -11.63 -34.58 -5.05
CA GLU A 345 -11.74 -34.20 -3.64
C GLU A 345 -11.00 -32.91 -3.32
N VAL A 346 -10.11 -32.41 -4.21
CA VAL A 346 -9.43 -31.13 -4.03
C VAL A 346 -10.45 -29.99 -4.18
N PRO A 347 -10.67 -29.15 -3.14
CA PRO A 347 -11.63 -28.04 -3.19
C PRO A 347 -11.05 -26.83 -3.92
N ASP A 348 -10.50 -27.05 -5.11
CA ASP A 348 -9.91 -26.05 -5.98
C ASP A 348 -10.65 -26.05 -7.33
N ILE A 349 -11.09 -24.85 -7.74
CA ILE A 349 -11.94 -24.72 -8.92
C ILE A 349 -11.16 -24.98 -10.22
N GLU A 350 -9.88 -24.67 -10.26
CA GLU A 350 -9.05 -24.89 -11.45
C GLU A 350 -8.67 -26.35 -11.59
N VAL A 351 -8.34 -27.03 -10.49
CA VAL A 351 -8.17 -28.50 -10.48
C VAL A 351 -9.46 -29.17 -10.94
N SER A 352 -10.61 -28.68 -10.47
CA SER A 352 -11.93 -29.16 -10.89
C SER A 352 -12.21 -28.94 -12.38
N TYR A 353 -11.79 -27.82 -12.96
CA TYR A 353 -11.91 -27.58 -14.39
C TYR A 353 -10.96 -28.46 -15.20
N TRP A 354 -9.71 -28.58 -14.75
CA TRP A 354 -8.70 -29.40 -15.40
C TRP A 354 -9.12 -30.88 -15.44
N ILE A 355 -9.59 -31.45 -14.34
CA ILE A 355 -10.02 -32.86 -14.32
C ILE A 355 -11.27 -33.08 -15.20
N LYS A 356 -12.18 -32.11 -15.27
CA LYS A 356 -13.32 -32.15 -16.20
C LYS A 356 -12.88 -32.09 -17.66
N ASP A 357 -11.87 -31.28 -17.98
CA ASP A 357 -11.31 -31.24 -19.33
C ASP A 357 -10.67 -32.59 -19.71
N MET A 358 -9.92 -33.22 -18.78
CA MET A 358 -9.41 -34.58 -18.96
C MET A 358 -10.54 -35.59 -19.14
N ASP A 359 -11.62 -35.48 -18.38
CA ASP A 359 -12.80 -36.35 -18.51
C ASP A 359 -13.49 -36.22 -19.87
N ILE A 360 -13.52 -35.02 -20.43
CA ILE A 360 -14.07 -34.76 -21.77
C ILE A 360 -13.13 -35.33 -22.84
N LYS A 361 -11.83 -35.05 -22.71
CA LYS A 361 -10.79 -35.45 -23.67
C LYS A 361 -10.61 -36.96 -23.74
N TYR A 362 -10.74 -37.68 -22.62
CA TYR A 362 -10.54 -39.13 -22.50
C TYR A 362 -11.83 -39.89 -22.16
N ARG A 363 -12.99 -39.32 -22.50
CA ARG A 363 -14.33 -39.80 -22.11
C ARG A 363 -14.54 -41.29 -22.26
N ASP A 364 -14.21 -41.86 -23.42
CA ASP A 364 -14.48 -43.27 -23.71
C ASP A 364 -13.59 -44.19 -22.86
N LYS A 365 -12.33 -43.79 -22.64
CA LYS A 365 -11.40 -44.55 -21.79
C LYS A 365 -11.83 -44.50 -20.33
N ILE A 366 -12.26 -43.35 -19.83
CA ILE A 366 -12.74 -43.21 -18.46
C ILE A 366 -14.03 -43.98 -18.24
N LYS A 367 -14.96 -43.93 -19.20
CA LYS A 367 -16.16 -44.77 -19.16
C LYS A 367 -15.82 -46.26 -19.09
N ALA A 368 -14.85 -46.72 -19.89
CA ALA A 368 -14.39 -48.11 -19.83
C ALA A 368 -13.77 -48.46 -18.47
N LEU A 369 -12.93 -47.58 -17.92
CA LEU A 369 -12.33 -47.77 -16.59
C LEU A 369 -13.36 -47.82 -15.46
N LEU A 370 -14.45 -47.05 -15.56
CA LEU A 370 -15.54 -47.01 -14.58
C LEU A 370 -16.60 -48.12 -14.76
N ALA A 371 -16.67 -48.75 -15.93
CA ALA A 371 -17.64 -49.80 -16.22
C ALA A 371 -17.25 -51.17 -15.63
N ASP A 372 -15.98 -51.35 -15.28
CA ASP A 372 -15.41 -52.57 -14.69
C ASP A 372 -15.32 -52.50 -13.14
N ASP A 373 -15.99 -51.56 -12.48
CA ASP A 373 -16.02 -51.36 -11.02
C ASP A 373 -17.34 -51.79 -10.36
#